data_AF-A0A0F9BXB5-F1
#
_entry.id   AF-A0A0F9BXB5-F1
#
_cell.length_a   1.000
_cell.length_b   1.000
_cell.length_c   1.000
_cell.angle_alpha   90.00
_cell.angle_beta   90.00
_cell.angle_gamma   90.00
#
_symmetry.space_group_name_H-M   'P 1'
#
loop_
_entity.id
_entity.type
_entity.pdbx_description
1 polymer ?
#
loop_
_entity_poly.entity_id
_entity_poly.type
_entity_poly.pdbx_seq_one_letter_code
_entity_poly.pdbx_strand_id
1 'polypeptide(L)'
;MTGLTVTKMDDYKWPDYPRLDYEYRQHHTRYRRFVEQRGLLCQECGGGGGHTEPILDDGTGPWEPCGFCEGTGYVTPHMRGWWLRWKRVLAMEGIK
;
A
#
# COMPACT_ATOMS: atom_id res chain seq x y z
N MET A 1 -8.93 -1.75 50.69
CA MET A 1 -8.45 -2.99 50.03
C MET A 1 -9.06 -3.04 48.63
N THR A 2 -8.32 -2.62 47.60
CA THR A 2 -8.69 -2.87 46.21
C THR A 2 -7.43 -3.31 45.49
N GLY A 3 -7.23 -4.63 45.46
CA GLY A 3 -6.13 -5.26 44.74
C GLY A 3 -6.40 -5.17 43.24
N LEU A 4 -5.56 -4.42 42.54
CA LEU A 4 -5.43 -4.50 41.09
C LEU A 4 -4.74 -5.83 40.77
N THR A 5 -5.49 -6.82 40.31
CA THR A 5 -4.93 -8.05 39.76
C THR A 5 -4.33 -7.74 38.40
N VAL A 6 -3.00 -7.67 38.32
CA VAL A 6 -2.26 -7.64 37.05
C VAL A 6 -2.60 -8.93 36.31
N THR A 7 -3.36 -8.82 35.22
CA THR A 7 -3.53 -9.93 34.26
C THR A 7 -2.15 -10.25 33.71
N LYS A 8 -1.70 -11.49 33.93
CA LYS A 8 -0.41 -11.99 33.47
C LYS A 8 -0.26 -11.76 31.97
N MET A 9 0.90 -11.23 31.58
CA MET A 9 1.30 -10.99 30.19
C MET A 9 1.58 -12.31 29.42
N ASP A 10 1.36 -13.45 30.09
CA ASP A 10 1.73 -14.80 29.66
C ASP A 10 0.74 -15.40 28.64
N ASP A 11 -0.41 -14.78 28.40
CA ASP A 11 -1.42 -15.21 27.42
C ASP A 11 -1.21 -14.59 26.02
N TYR A 12 -0.13 -13.82 25.80
CA TYR A 12 0.17 -13.23 24.50
C TYR A 12 0.69 -14.31 23.52
N LYS A 13 -0.24 -14.90 22.77
CA LYS A 13 0.09 -15.80 21.66
C LYS A 13 0.73 -15.00 20.53
N TRP A 14 2.02 -15.20 20.30
CA TRP A 14 2.73 -14.60 19.17
C TRP A 14 2.03 -14.94 17.85
N PRO A 15 1.89 -13.97 16.93
CA PRO A 15 1.36 -14.25 15.61
C PRO A 15 2.21 -15.30 14.90
N ASP A 16 1.55 -16.21 14.17
CA ASP A 16 2.23 -17.16 13.29
C ASP A 16 2.77 -16.40 12.08
N TYR A 17 3.97 -15.82 12.22
CA TYR A 17 4.61 -15.00 11.20
C TYR A 17 4.77 -15.74 9.86
N PRO A 18 5.20 -17.02 9.80
CA PRO A 18 5.25 -17.77 8.55
C PRO A 18 3.90 -17.83 7.83
N ARG A 19 2.81 -18.10 8.57
CA ARG A 19 1.47 -18.15 8.00
C ARG A 19 1.00 -16.77 7.52
N LEU A 20 1.21 -15.73 8.32
CA LEU A 20 0.85 -14.35 7.96
C LEU A 20 1.56 -13.90 6.68
N ASP A 21 2.85 -14.18 6.57
CA ASP A 21 3.64 -13.84 5.39
C ASP A 21 3.16 -14.60 4.13
N TYR A 22 2.82 -15.89 4.26
CA TYR A 22 2.19 -16.64 3.17
C TYR A 22 0.84 -16.03 2.75
N GLU A 23 -0.03 -15.74 3.71
CA GLU A 23 -1.35 -15.13 3.45
C GLU A 23 -1.22 -13.76 2.78
N TYR A 24 -0.26 -12.94 3.23
CA TYR A 24 0.07 -11.65 2.64
C TYR A 24 0.53 -11.79 1.17
N ARG A 25 1.44 -12.73 0.88
CA ARG A 25 1.90 -12.99 -0.49
C ARG A 25 0.76 -13.46 -1.40
N GLN A 26 -0.13 -14.31 -0.90
CA GLN A 26 -1.32 -14.75 -1.64
C GLN A 26 -2.31 -13.60 -1.87
N HIS A 27 -2.51 -12.72 -0.88
CA HIS A 27 -3.32 -11.53 -1.02
C HIS A 27 -2.77 -10.61 -2.13
N HIS A 28 -1.48 -10.26 -2.08
CA HIS A 28 -0.85 -9.44 -3.14
C HIS A 28 -0.97 -10.07 -4.52
N THR A 29 -0.76 -11.38 -4.63
CA THR A 29 -0.87 -12.08 -5.92
C THR A 29 -2.29 -12.00 -6.48
N ARG A 30 -3.31 -12.20 -5.63
CA ARG A 30 -4.72 -12.09 -6.04
C ARG A 30 -5.09 -10.67 -6.41
N TYR A 31 -4.66 -9.69 -5.61
CA TYR A 31 -4.87 -8.28 -5.88
C TYR A 31 -4.27 -7.86 -7.22
N ARG A 32 -2.99 -8.20 -7.46
CA ARG A 32 -2.29 -7.91 -8.72
C ARG A 32 -3.06 -8.46 -9.93
N ARG A 33 -3.42 -9.75 -9.90
CA ARG A 33 -4.21 -10.37 -10.98
C ARG A 33 -5.54 -9.67 -11.21
N PHE A 34 -6.21 -9.24 -10.15
CA PHE A 34 -7.49 -8.55 -10.24
C PHE A 34 -7.34 -7.17 -10.90
N VAL A 35 -6.36 -6.37 -10.49
CA VAL A 35 -6.17 -5.02 -11.04
C VAL A 35 -5.58 -5.02 -12.44
N GLU A 36 -4.72 -5.97 -12.80
CA GLU A 36 -4.18 -6.06 -14.15
C GLU A 36 -5.26 -6.42 -15.20
N GLN A 37 -6.31 -7.14 -14.80
CA GLN A 37 -7.39 -7.52 -15.71
C GLN A 37 -8.45 -6.43 -15.91
N ARG A 38 -8.71 -5.61 -14.88
CA ARG A 38 -9.90 -4.73 -14.82
C ARG A 38 -9.65 -3.37 -14.17
N GLY A 39 -8.39 -3.06 -13.87
CA GLY A 39 -8.00 -1.84 -13.17
C GLY A 39 -7.94 -0.63 -14.07
N LEU A 40 -8.02 0.53 -13.44
CA LEU A 40 -7.75 1.82 -14.07
C LEU A 40 -6.25 2.12 -13.93
N LEU A 41 -5.66 2.86 -14.87
CA LEU A 41 -4.28 3.32 -14.73
C LEU A 41 -4.10 4.08 -13.43
N CYS A 42 -3.10 3.71 -12.63
CA CYS A 42 -2.73 4.45 -11.42
C CYS A 42 -2.33 5.87 -11.80
N GLN A 43 -2.80 6.86 -11.04
CA GLN A 43 -2.67 8.27 -11.43
C GLN A 43 -1.56 8.99 -10.69
N GLU A 44 -0.99 8.34 -9.67
CA GLU A 44 0.26 8.75 -9.04
C GLU A 44 1.45 8.38 -9.95
N CYS A 45 1.49 7.16 -10.49
CA CYS A 45 2.59 6.69 -11.35
C CYS A 45 2.25 6.60 -12.84
N GLY A 46 1.08 7.09 -13.26
CA GLY A 46 0.64 7.10 -14.66
C GLY A 46 0.52 5.74 -15.34
N GLY A 47 0.51 4.63 -14.59
CA GLY A 47 0.54 3.27 -15.15
C GLY A 47 1.91 2.59 -15.13
N GLY A 48 2.99 3.30 -14.79
CA GLY A 48 4.34 2.73 -14.78
C GLY A 48 4.59 1.73 -13.65
N GLY A 49 3.74 1.71 -12.63
CA GLY A 49 3.91 0.87 -11.44
C GLY A 49 4.97 1.37 -10.47
N GLY A 50 5.74 2.39 -10.81
CA GLY A 50 6.81 2.92 -9.99
C GLY A 50 7.58 3.98 -10.76
N HIS A 51 8.74 4.33 -10.22
CA HIS A 51 9.67 5.24 -10.86
C HIS A 51 11.10 4.83 -10.51
N THR A 52 12.03 5.17 -11.38
CA THR A 52 13.46 5.08 -11.05
C THR A 52 13.84 6.36 -10.34
N GLU A 53 14.37 6.26 -9.12
CA GLU A 53 15.02 7.39 -8.47
C GLU A 53 16.41 7.58 -9.08
N PRO A 54 16.70 8.71 -9.75
CA PRO A 54 18.02 8.95 -10.34
C PRO A 54 19.00 9.33 -9.22
N ILE A 55 19.88 8.38 -8.85
CA ILE A 55 20.92 8.60 -7.84
C ILE A 55 22.28 8.88 -8.51
N LEU A 56 22.47 8.38 -9.73
CA LEU A 56 23.69 8.56 -10.51
C LEU A 56 23.52 9.67 -11.55
N ASP A 57 24.65 10.28 -11.96
CA ASP A 57 24.68 11.41 -12.92
C ASP A 57 24.22 11.01 -14.34
N ASP A 58 24.20 9.71 -14.65
CA ASP A 58 23.64 9.16 -15.89
C ASP A 58 22.12 8.96 -15.84
N GLY A 59 21.48 9.35 -14.72
CA GLY A 59 20.05 9.20 -14.48
C GLY A 59 19.63 7.79 -14.08
N THR A 60 20.58 6.88 -13.83
CA THR A 60 20.28 5.54 -13.35
C THR A 60 20.16 5.49 -11.82
N GLY A 61 19.41 4.51 -11.33
CA GLY A 61 19.24 4.26 -9.92
C GLY A 61 18.23 3.15 -9.63
N PRO A 62 17.90 2.92 -8.35
CA PRO A 62 16.99 1.86 -7.95
C PRO A 62 15.57 2.14 -8.46
N TRP A 63 14.87 1.07 -8.83
CA TRP A 63 13.44 1.13 -9.14
C TRP A 63 12.64 1.11 -7.84
N GLU A 64 11.85 2.16 -7.62
CA GLU A 64 10.96 2.27 -6.49
C GLU A 64 9.50 2.00 -6.90
N PRO A 65 8.85 0.99 -6.30
CA PRO A 65 7.45 0.70 -6.60
C PRO A 65 6.54 1.82 -6.08
N CYS A 66 5.54 2.19 -6.87
CA CYS A 66 4.55 3.15 -6.45
C CYS A 66 3.72 2.60 -5.27
N GLY A 67 3.77 3.28 -4.13
CA GLY A 67 3.09 2.86 -2.91
C GLY A 67 1.57 2.85 -3.04
N PHE A 68 0.97 3.72 -3.86
CA PHE A 68 -0.48 3.79 -4.01
C PHE A 68 -1.07 2.60 -4.77
N CYS A 69 -0.37 2.08 -5.78
CA CYS A 69 -0.80 0.92 -6.55
C CYS A 69 -0.01 -0.36 -6.24
N GLU A 70 0.80 -0.35 -5.17
CA GLU A 70 1.64 -1.49 -4.75
C GLU A 70 2.52 -2.06 -5.89
N GLY A 71 3.10 -1.20 -6.71
CA GLY A 71 3.95 -1.66 -7.80
C GLY A 71 3.23 -2.22 -9.04
N THR A 72 1.89 -2.20 -9.08
CA THR A 72 1.13 -2.83 -10.19
C THR A 72 0.88 -1.91 -11.38
N GLY A 73 0.90 -0.59 -11.18
CA GLY A 73 0.53 0.39 -12.21
C GLY A 73 -0.97 0.57 -12.38
N TYR A 74 -1.80 -0.27 -11.75
CA TYR A 74 -3.25 -0.22 -11.86
C TYR A 74 -3.90 -0.11 -10.49
N VAL A 75 -5.10 0.48 -10.46
CA VAL A 75 -5.89 0.64 -9.24
C VAL A 75 -7.34 0.25 -9.49
N THR A 76 -8.02 -0.19 -8.44
CA THR A 76 -9.45 -0.46 -8.51
C THR A 76 -10.26 0.84 -8.63
N PRO A 77 -11.47 0.81 -9.21
CA PRO A 77 -12.36 1.98 -9.20
C PRO A 77 -12.66 2.51 -7.79
N HIS A 78 -12.73 1.61 -6.81
CA HIS A 78 -12.91 1.99 -5.40
C HIS A 78 -11.74 2.81 -4.88
N MET A 79 -10.50 2.36 -5.09
CA MET A 79 -9.28 3.12 -4.71
C MET A 79 -9.20 4.47 -5.41
N ARG A 80 -9.54 4.51 -6.71
CA ARG A 80 -9.65 5.77 -7.46
C ARG A 80 -10.66 6.73 -6.86
N GLY A 81 -11.81 6.22 -6.39
CA GLY A 81 -12.80 7.02 -5.67
C GLY A 81 -12.28 7.62 -4.37
N TRP A 82 -11.51 6.86 -3.59
CA TRP A 82 -10.84 7.36 -2.38
C TRP A 82 -9.83 8.46 -2.69
N TRP A 83 -9.02 8.26 -3.72
CA TRP A 83 -8.05 9.26 -4.18
C TRP A 83 -8.72 10.59 -4.57
N LEU A 84 -9.80 10.54 -5.34
CA LEU A 84 -10.55 11.73 -5.75
C LEU A 84 -11.13 12.50 -4.56
N ARG A 85 -11.61 11.78 -3.54
CA ARG A 85 -12.08 12.39 -2.29
C ARG A 85 -10.96 13.09 -1.55
N TRP A 86 -9.81 12.43 -1.41
CA TRP A 86 -8.63 13.00 -0.76
C TRP A 86 -8.12 14.25 -1.47
N LYS A 87 -7.97 14.22 -2.80
CA LYS A 87 -7.55 15.41 -3.57
C LYS A 87 -8.54 16.55 -3.45
N ARG A 88 -9.84 16.28 -3.35
CA ARG A 88 -10.85 17.31 -3.09
C ARG A 88 -10.63 17.97 -1.73
N VAL A 89 -10.29 17.21 -0.69
CA VAL A 89 -9.98 17.76 0.65
C VAL A 89 -8.74 18.64 0.60
N LEU A 90 -7.63 18.15 0.02
CA LEU A 90 -6.39 18.93 -0.12
C LEU A 90 -6.61 20.24 -0.90
N ALA A 91 -7.42 20.19 -1.96
CA ALA A 91 -7.77 21.37 -2.74
C ALA A 91 -8.61 22.39 -1.94
N MET A 92 -9.46 21.94 -1.02
CA MET A 92 -10.24 22.82 -0.13
C MET A 92 -9.36 23.44 0.97
N GLU A 93 -8.33 22.72 1.43
CA GLU A 93 -7.38 23.18 2.45
C GLU A 93 -6.27 24.07 1.88
N GLY A 94 -6.21 24.26 0.55
CA GLY A 94 -5.21 25.09 -0.11
C GLY A 94 -3.79 24.54 -0.06
N ILE A 95 -3.61 23.28 0.35
CA ILE A 95 -2.33 22.58 0.38
C ILE A 95 -2.10 22.03 -1.02
N LYS A 96 -1.21 22.70 -1.77
CA LYS A 96 -0.74 22.26 -3.09
C LYS A 96 0.40 21.27 -2.96
#